data_AF-A0A4P5V344-F1
#
_entry.id   AF-A0A4P5V344-F1
#
_cell.length_a   1.000
_cell.length_b   1.000
_cell.length_c   1.000
_cell.angle_alpha   90.00
_cell.angle_beta   90.00
_cell.angle_gamma   90.00
#
_symmetry.space_group_name_H-M   'P 1'
#
loop_
_entity.id
_entity.type
_entity.pdbx_description
1 polymer ?
#
loop_
_entity_poly.entity_id
_entity_poly.type
_entity_poly.pdbx_seq_one_letter_code
_entity_poly.pdbx_strand_id
1 'polypeptide(L)'
;MIAEEVRAAVERGIPIAGVCFYPLVDMTEWHERHWMHFGFWDMEERDGLLWRKPFLPIHEALAAERARTATANENRQFPPSIGQYRKKA
;
A
#
# COMPACT_ATOMS: atom_id res chain seq x y z
N MET A 1 -9.93 9.15 1.98
CA MET A 1 -8.77 8.43 1.39
C MET A 1 -8.71 7.01 1.94
N ILE A 2 -8.07 6.05 1.26
CA ILE A 2 -8.00 4.64 1.73
C ILE A 2 -7.48 4.51 3.17
N ALA A 3 -6.50 5.34 3.56
CA ALA A 3 -5.94 5.33 4.91
C ALA A 3 -6.98 5.67 6.00
N GLU A 4 -7.87 6.64 5.74
CA GLU A 4 -8.93 7.04 6.68
C GLU A 4 -9.97 5.93 6.86
N GLU A 5 -10.38 5.29 5.78
CA GLU A 5 -11.32 4.17 5.82
C GLU A 5 -10.73 2.95 6.55
N VAL A 6 -9.45 2.65 6.27
CA VAL A 6 -8.73 1.59 6.98
C VAL A 6 -8.65 1.92 8.47
N ARG A 7 -8.28 3.15 8.85
CA ARG A 7 -8.25 3.58 10.25
C ARG A 7 -9.63 3.49 10.91
N ALA A 8 -10.70 3.89 10.24
CA ALA A 8 -12.06 3.78 10.76
C ALA A 8 -12.47 2.31 10.97
N ALA A 9 -12.13 1.40 10.04
CA ALA A 9 -12.38 -0.03 10.20
C ALA A 9 -11.57 -0.63 11.38
N VAL A 10 -10.31 -0.20 11.48
CA VAL A 10 -9.39 -0.51 12.56
C VAL A 10 -9.95 -0.10 13.92
N GLU A 11 -10.46 1.14 14.05
CA GLU A 11 -11.09 1.69 15.26
C GLU A 11 -12.39 0.95 15.63
N ARG A 12 -13.09 0.37 14.66
CA ARG A 12 -14.26 -0.48 14.85
C ARG A 12 -13.92 -1.94 15.21
N GLY A 13 -12.64 -2.26 15.41
CA GLY A 13 -12.19 -3.60 15.80
C GLY A 13 -11.98 -4.58 14.65
N ILE A 14 -12.01 -4.13 13.39
CA ILE A 14 -11.68 -5.00 12.25
C ILE A 14 -10.17 -5.28 12.23
N PRO A 15 -9.74 -6.56 12.17
CA PRO A 15 -8.33 -6.95 12.30
C PRO A 15 -7.57 -6.78 10.98
N ILE A 16 -7.38 -5.54 10.52
CA ILE A 16 -6.58 -5.23 9.34
C ILE A 16 -5.10 -5.21 9.72
N ALA A 17 -4.32 -6.15 9.17
CA ALA A 17 -2.88 -6.29 9.44
C ALA A 17 -2.01 -5.27 8.70
N GLY A 18 -2.49 -4.75 7.58
CA GLY A 18 -1.77 -3.78 6.78
C GLY A 18 -2.45 -3.58 5.42
N VAL A 19 -1.86 -2.70 4.63
CA VAL A 19 -2.31 -2.38 3.26
C VAL A 19 -1.14 -2.63 2.32
N CYS A 20 -1.40 -3.36 1.24
CA CYS A 20 -0.46 -3.52 0.14
C CYS A 20 -0.76 -2.46 -0.92
N PHE A 21 0.25 -1.70 -1.33
CA PHE A 21 0.12 -0.74 -2.42
C PHE A 21 0.34 -1.45 -3.75
N TYR A 22 -0.58 -1.21 -4.68
CA TYR A 22 -0.47 -1.68 -6.05
C TYR A 22 -0.89 -0.55 -7.02
N PRO A 23 -0.08 -0.27 -8.05
CA PRO A 23 1.24 -0.86 -8.29
C PRO A 23 2.34 -0.18 -7.44
N LEU A 24 3.44 -0.88 -7.15
CA LEU A 24 4.59 -0.26 -6.46
C LEU A 24 5.43 0.59 -7.43
N VAL A 25 5.56 0.10 -8.66
CA VAL A 25 6.28 0.74 -9.77
C VAL A 25 5.25 0.96 -10.88
N ASP A 26 5.36 2.07 -11.59
CA ASP A 26 4.51 2.35 -12.75
C ASP A 26 4.47 1.17 -13.72
N MET A 27 3.32 1.04 -14.37
CA MET A 27 3.04 -0.11 -15.21
C MET A 27 2.15 0.26 -16.39
N THR A 28 2.14 -0.62 -17.37
CA THR A 28 1.21 -0.54 -18.50
C THR A 28 -0.19 -0.93 -18.06
N GLU A 29 -1.20 -0.11 -18.39
CA GLU A 29 -2.61 -0.44 -18.18
C GLU A 29 -2.98 -1.72 -18.95
N TRP A 30 -3.84 -2.55 -18.38
CA TRP A 30 -4.11 -3.89 -18.88
C TRP A 30 -4.87 -3.91 -20.21
N HIS A 31 -5.83 -3.00 -20.37
CA HIS A 31 -6.77 -2.95 -21.50
C HIS A 31 -6.30 -2.00 -22.59
N GLU A 32 -5.97 -0.76 -22.23
CA GLU A 32 -5.64 0.30 -23.18
C GLU A 32 -4.14 0.39 -23.46
N ARG A 33 -3.33 -0.32 -22.67
CA ARG A 33 -1.87 -0.41 -22.81
C ARG A 33 -1.13 0.92 -22.81
N HIS A 34 -1.75 1.98 -22.28
CA HIS A 34 -1.02 3.21 -22.00
C HIS A 34 -0.20 3.04 -20.72
N TRP A 35 0.88 3.80 -20.59
CA TRP A 35 1.67 3.83 -19.37
C TRP A 35 0.89 4.55 -18.27
N MET A 36 0.92 4.02 -17.05
CA MET A 36 0.21 4.58 -15.90
C MET A 36 1.18 5.06 -14.83
N HIS A 37 1.01 6.32 -14.43
CA HIS A 37 1.79 6.99 -13.41
C HIS A 37 1.16 6.89 -12.02
N PHE A 38 0.95 5.66 -11.54
CA PHE A 38 0.22 5.37 -10.30
C PHE A 38 1.10 4.82 -9.18
N GLY A 39 2.33 4.43 -9.50
CA GLY A 39 3.27 3.84 -8.56
C GLY A 39 4.03 4.85 -7.71
N PHE A 40 4.88 4.31 -6.84
CA PHE A 40 5.84 5.08 -6.04
C PHE A 40 7.06 5.51 -6.86
N TRP A 41 7.32 4.76 -7.94
CA TRP A 41 8.40 5.02 -8.86
C TRP A 41 7.93 4.85 -10.29
N ASP A 42 8.24 5.84 -11.12
CA ASP A 42 8.24 5.69 -12.56
C ASP A 42 9.51 4.95 -13.02
N MET A 43 9.54 4.54 -14.28
CA MET A 43 10.68 3.89 -14.91
C MET A 43 11.26 4.79 -16.01
N GLU A 44 12.55 5.13 -15.89
CA GLU A 44 13.27 5.96 -16.85
C GLU A 44 14.44 5.17 -17.44
N GLU A 45 14.55 5.13 -18.76
CA GLU A 45 15.69 4.52 -19.44
C GLU A 45 16.86 5.51 -19.52
N ARG A 46 18.05 5.09 -19.07
CA ARG A 46 19.30 5.84 -19.19
C ARG A 46 20.43 4.87 -19.54
N ASP A 47 21.12 5.14 -20.64
CA ASP A 47 22.24 4.33 -21.14
C ASP A 47 21.90 2.83 -21.29
N GLY A 48 20.69 2.52 -21.75
CA GLY A 48 20.20 1.15 -21.94
C GLY A 48 19.86 0.41 -20.64
N LEU A 49 19.84 1.11 -19.50
CA LEU A 49 19.43 0.60 -18.19
C LEU A 49 18.15 1.28 -17.71
N LEU A 50 17.31 0.53 -17.01
CA LEU A 50 16.09 1.05 -16.42
C LEU A 50 16.31 1.51 -14.97
N TRP A 51 15.95 2.76 -14.70
CA TRP A 51 16.09 3.42 -13.42
C TRP A 51 14.73 3.73 -12.81
N ARG A 52 14.61 3.58 -11.49
CA ARG A 52 13.42 4.00 -10.75
C ARG A 52 13.49 5.50 -10.46
N LYS A 53 12.52 6.25 -10.97
CA LYS A 53 12.38 7.68 -10.68
C LYS A 53 11.30 7.88 -9.62
N PRO A 54 11.62 8.38 -8.42
CA PRO A 54 10.64 8.51 -7.35
C PRO A 54 9.57 9.57 -7.69
N PHE A 55 8.31 9.28 -7.38
CA PHE A 55 7.24 10.26 -7.36
C PHE A 55 7.03 10.77 -5.92
N LEU A 56 7.70 11.86 -5.55
CA LEU A 56 7.78 12.31 -4.15
C LEU A 56 6.42 12.43 -3.40
N PRO A 57 5.33 12.93 -4.01
CA PRO A 57 4.07 13.14 -3.28
C PRO A 57 3.52 11.88 -2.59
N ILE A 58 3.62 10.70 -3.21
CA ILE A 58 3.11 9.46 -2.60
C ILE A 58 4.03 8.94 -1.48
N HIS A 59 5.34 9.19 -1.58
CA HIS A 59 6.29 8.89 -0.50
C HIS A 59 6.02 9.75 0.73
N GLU A 60 5.81 11.05 0.53
CA GLU A 60 5.49 12.01 1.59
C GLU A 60 4.14 11.66 2.25
N ALA A 61 3.11 11.35 1.45
CA ALA A 61 1.82 10.93 1.96
C ALA A 61 1.92 9.63 2.79
N LEU A 62 2.70 8.65 2.31
CA LEU A 62 2.95 7.41 3.05
C LEU A 62 3.70 7.66 4.36
N ALA A 63 4.72 8.53 4.34
CA ALA A 63 5.48 8.87 5.54
C ALA A 63 4.60 9.56 6.59
N ALA A 64 3.76 10.52 6.16
CA ALA A 64 2.79 11.18 7.03
C ALA A 64 1.79 10.18 7.64
N GLU A 65 1.33 9.20 6.87
CA GLU A 65 0.39 8.19 7.37
C GLU A 65 1.04 7.18 8.32
N ARG A 66 2.30 6.79 8.05
CA ARG A 66 3.09 5.95 8.96
C ARG A 66 3.29 6.63 10.31
N ALA A 67 3.60 7.93 10.31
CA ALA A 67 3.74 8.70 11.55
C ALA A 67 2.43 8.76 12.36
N ARG A 68 1.26 8.87 11.69
CA ARG A 68 -0.06 8.82 12.36
C ARG A 68 -0.40 7.45 12.91
N THR A 69 -0.02 6.37 12.21
CA THR A 69 -0.40 5.00 12.55
C THR A 69 0.57 4.32 13.52
N ALA A 70 1.83 4.77 13.61
CA ALA A 70 2.83 4.23 14.55
C ALA A 70 2.31 4.23 16.00
N THR A 71 1.64 5.31 16.40
CA THR A 71 1.00 5.46 17.71
C THR A 71 -0.16 4.49 17.95
N ALA A 72 -0.83 4.03 16.89
CA ALA A 72 -2.00 3.14 16.99
C ALA A 72 -1.64 1.64 17.02
N ASN A 73 -0.43 1.27 16.60
CA ASN A 73 -0.03 -0.13 16.44
C ASN A 73 0.65 -0.76 17.66
N GLU A 74 1.13 0.03 18.64
CA GLU A 74 1.84 -0.49 19.82
C GLU A 74 0.97 -1.38 20.73
N ASN A 75 -0.36 -1.27 20.65
CA ASN A 75 -1.31 -2.03 21.48
C ASN A 75 -2.16 -3.05 20.70
N ARG A 76 -1.80 -3.37 19.45
CA ARG A 76 -2.63 -4.24 18.61
C ARG A 76 -2.31 -5.72 18.76
N GLN A 77 -3.08 -6.37 19.62
CA GLN A 77 -3.18 -7.83 19.64
C GLN A 77 -3.91 -8.27 18.36
N PHE A 78 -3.17 -8.71 17.35
CA PHE A 78 -3.79 -9.50 16.29
C PHE A 78 -4.30 -10.80 16.90
N PRO A 79 -5.55 -11.21 16.64
CA PRO A 79 -5.99 -12.52 17.08
C PRO A 79 -4.99 -13.56 16.55
N PRO A 80 -4.55 -14.53 17.37
CA PRO A 80 -3.55 -15.53 16.97
C PRO A 80 -4.00 -16.40 15.78
N SER A 81 -5.26 -16.26 15.35
CA SER A 81 -5.91 -17.01 14.28
C SER A 81 -5.93 -16.31 12.91
N ILE A 82 -5.18 -15.22 12.68
CA ILE A 82 -5.06 -14.66 11.33
C ILE A 82 -4.44 -15.74 10.41
N GLY A 83 -5.28 -16.37 9.58
CA GLY A 83 -4.91 -17.56 8.79
C GLY A 83 -5.72 -18.83 9.07
N GLN A 84 -6.58 -18.88 10.10
CA GLN A 84 -7.52 -19.99 10.30
C GLN A 84 -8.77 -19.80 9.43
N TYR A 85 -8.60 -19.87 8.12
CA TYR A 85 -9.73 -19.97 7.20
C TYR A 85 -10.35 -21.36 7.38
N ARG A 86 -11.62 -21.41 7.78
CA ARG A 86 -12.40 -22.65 7.81
C ARG A 86 -12.37 -23.21 6.38
N LYS A 87 -11.74 -24.38 6.16
CA LYS A 87 -11.87 -25.10 4.88
C LYS A 87 -13.37 -25.18 4.59
N LYS A 88 -13.81 -24.63 3.45
CA LYS A 88 -15.16 -24.90 2.94
C LYS A 88 -15.27 -26.43 2.81
N ALA A 89 -16.25 -27.00 3.52
CA ALA A 89 -16.64 -28.40 3.39
C ALA A 89 -17.28 -28.64 2.02
#